data_AF-A0A1S8DDF2-F1
#
_entry.id   AF-A0A1S8DDF2-F1
#
_cell.length_a   1.000
_cell.length_b   1.000
_cell.length_c   1.000
_cell.angle_alpha   90.00
_cell.angle_beta   90.00
_cell.angle_gamma   90.00
#
_symmetry.space_group_name_H-M   'P 1'
#
loop_
_entity.id
_entity.type
_entity.pdbx_description
1 polymer ?
#
loop_
_entity_poly.entity_id
_entity_poly.type
_entity_poly.pdbx_seq_one_letter_code
_entity_poly.pdbx_strand_id
1 'polypeptide(L)'
;MRKDILVLAKSWKEGGFCIAGLELTRTQSGSRMLTHNWIRPVLPKADGSMTGAIPHELCASVSVLDIVTLDGMVHAPTAMQPENWLVPAHDMSVSGCVQKPVLLQRFAHEHGGIWHDARTLRDDQVAADTPVGASGSLRLIAPADLVFSLQLNESSTGIKRRISAAFTHEGRRYSGIPVTEPALTRVFKNQFPHAVGHVVERRLNHGDRYCLTLSLSPVWKDGNRYILGAAVIDYTGYLNRTYG
;
A
#
# COMPACT_ATOMS: atom_id res chain seq x y z
N MET A 1 -22.33 -8.55 1.39
CA MET A 1 -21.65 -9.39 2.40
C MET A 1 -20.91 -8.49 3.39
N ARG A 2 -20.78 -8.88 4.66
CA ARG A 2 -19.94 -8.16 5.64
C ARG A 2 -18.54 -8.77 5.72
N LYS A 3 -17.50 -7.95 5.74
CA LYS A 3 -16.11 -8.38 6.02
C LYS A 3 -15.40 -7.40 6.96
N ASP A 4 -14.49 -7.92 7.77
CA ASP A 4 -13.54 -7.12 8.52
C ASP A 4 -12.18 -7.21 7.83
N ILE A 5 -11.45 -6.10 7.71
CA ILE A 5 -10.11 -6.05 7.14
C ILE A 5 -9.15 -5.40 8.11
N LEU A 6 -7.93 -5.93 8.21
CA LEU A 6 -6.82 -5.20 8.80
C LEU A 6 -6.19 -4.33 7.72
N VAL A 7 -6.28 -3.01 7.85
CA VAL A 7 -5.74 -2.07 6.87
C VAL A 7 -4.22 -2.14 6.89
N LEU A 8 -3.64 -2.52 5.76
CA LEU A 8 -2.19 -2.62 5.55
C LEU A 8 -1.68 -1.69 4.46
N ALA A 9 -2.58 -1.02 3.73
CA ALA A 9 -2.25 0.01 2.77
C ALA A 9 -3.19 1.20 2.96
N LYS A 10 -2.63 2.42 2.94
CA LYS A 10 -3.36 3.68 2.80
C LYS A 10 -2.48 4.62 1.98
N SER A 11 -2.83 4.81 0.71
CA SER A 11 -2.03 5.59 -0.23
C SER A 11 -2.86 6.65 -0.94
N TRP A 12 -2.22 7.76 -1.33
CA TRP A 12 -2.88 8.79 -2.15
C TRP A 12 -3.29 8.24 -3.51
N LYS A 13 -4.54 8.50 -3.93
CA LYS A 13 -5.05 8.16 -5.26
C LYS A 13 -6.11 9.17 -5.68
N GLU A 14 -5.89 9.86 -6.79
CA GLU A 14 -6.88 10.70 -7.52
C GLU A 14 -7.96 11.37 -6.64
N GLY A 15 -7.58 12.39 -5.87
CA GLY A 15 -8.54 13.15 -5.05
C GLY A 15 -9.00 12.47 -3.75
N GLY A 16 -8.53 11.26 -3.47
CA GLY A 16 -8.83 10.53 -2.23
C GLY A 16 -7.71 9.57 -1.83
N PHE A 17 -8.11 8.47 -1.17
CA PHE A 17 -7.21 7.42 -0.71
C PHE A 17 -7.58 6.07 -1.31
N CYS A 18 -6.57 5.26 -1.60
CA CYS A 18 -6.75 3.83 -1.77
C CYS A 18 -6.37 3.14 -0.47
N ILE A 19 -7.28 2.33 0.08
CA ILE A 19 -6.98 1.45 1.21
C ILE A 19 -7.05 0.00 0.77
N ALA A 20 -6.27 -0.85 1.41
CA ALA A 20 -6.36 -2.29 1.25
C ALA A 20 -5.85 -2.99 2.51
N GLY A 21 -6.23 -4.26 2.66
CA GLY A 21 -5.91 -5.01 3.86
C GLY A 21 -6.08 -6.50 3.69
N LEU A 22 -5.65 -7.24 4.70
CA LEU A 22 -5.91 -8.67 4.81
C LEU A 22 -7.24 -8.89 5.55
N GLU A 23 -8.01 -9.86 5.09
CA GLU A 23 -9.29 -10.24 5.70
C GLU A 23 -9.09 -10.79 7.12
N LEU A 24 -9.98 -10.39 8.02
CA LEU A 24 -10.12 -10.95 9.35
C LEU A 24 -11.36 -11.84 9.39
N THR A 25 -11.17 -13.11 9.70
CA THR A 25 -12.25 -14.07 9.94
C THR A 25 -12.40 -14.33 11.44
N ARG A 26 -13.53 -14.91 11.84
CA ARG A 26 -13.73 -15.38 13.22
C ARG A 26 -13.54 -16.89 13.28
N THR A 27 -12.74 -17.33 14.23
CA THR A 27 -12.61 -18.74 14.62
C THR A 27 -13.87 -19.20 15.37
N GLN A 28 -14.00 -20.52 15.58
CA GLN A 28 -15.11 -21.08 16.37
C GLN A 28 -15.16 -20.54 17.81
N SER A 29 -14.02 -20.19 18.40
CA SER A 29 -13.93 -19.55 19.72
C SER A 29 -14.30 -18.06 19.72
N GLY A 30 -14.63 -17.50 18.56
CA GLY A 30 -14.94 -16.07 18.39
C GLY A 30 -13.71 -15.16 18.28
N SER A 31 -12.48 -15.70 18.37
CA SER A 31 -11.26 -14.92 18.16
C SER A 31 -11.10 -14.54 16.69
N ARG A 32 -10.59 -13.32 16.43
CA ARG A 32 -10.24 -12.85 15.08
C ARG A 32 -8.94 -13.52 14.61
N MET A 33 -8.95 -14.00 13.36
CA MET A 33 -7.80 -14.62 12.70
C MET A 33 -7.58 -13.91 11.37
N LEU A 34 -6.34 -13.46 11.14
CA LEU A 34 -5.94 -12.87 9.87
C LEU A 34 -5.76 -13.98 8.83
N THR A 35 -6.28 -13.76 7.63
CA THR A 35 -6.11 -14.68 6.49
C THR A 35 -5.12 -14.10 5.48
N HIS A 36 -4.84 -14.87 4.42
CA HIS A 36 -4.05 -14.42 3.27
C HIS A 36 -4.88 -13.73 2.18
N ASN A 37 -6.18 -13.54 2.42
CA ASN A 37 -7.07 -12.93 1.43
C ASN A 37 -6.95 -11.41 1.49
N TRP A 38 -6.35 -10.83 0.45
CA TRP A 38 -6.37 -9.39 0.26
C TRP A 38 -7.77 -8.90 -0.12
N ILE A 39 -8.16 -7.78 0.47
CA ILE A 39 -9.39 -7.05 0.18
C ILE A 39 -9.02 -5.60 -0.08
N ARG A 40 -9.49 -5.09 -1.19
CA ARG A 40 -9.36 -3.71 -1.61
C ARG A 40 -10.72 -3.11 -1.94
N PRO A 41 -11.26 -2.25 -1.07
CA PRO A 41 -12.52 -1.57 -1.35
C PRO A 41 -12.40 -0.69 -2.59
N VAL A 42 -13.42 -0.77 -3.45
CA VAL A 42 -13.60 0.10 -4.61
C VAL A 42 -15.03 0.65 -4.61
N LEU A 43 -15.20 1.84 -5.17
CA LEU A 43 -16.50 2.51 -5.28
C LEU A 43 -16.99 2.50 -6.73
N PRO A 44 -18.31 2.45 -6.96
CA PRO A 44 -18.86 2.62 -8.30
C PRO A 44 -18.71 4.09 -8.75
N LYS A 45 -18.46 4.30 -10.03
CA LYS A 45 -18.57 5.59 -10.71
C LYS A 45 -19.90 5.70 -11.44
N ALA A 46 -20.29 6.93 -11.79
CA ALA A 46 -21.51 7.20 -12.54
C ALA A 46 -21.55 6.53 -13.93
N ASP A 47 -20.39 6.27 -14.53
CA ASP A 47 -20.25 5.59 -15.83
C ASP A 47 -20.26 4.05 -15.71
N GLY A 48 -20.52 3.50 -14.51
CA GLY A 48 -20.52 2.07 -14.24
C GLY A 48 -19.12 1.46 -14.04
N SER A 49 -18.04 2.23 -14.24
CA SER A 49 -16.69 1.79 -13.88
C SER A 49 -16.46 1.85 -12.36
N MET A 50 -15.32 1.36 -11.89
CA MET A 50 -14.96 1.37 -10.48
C MET A 50 -13.76 2.26 -10.22
N THR A 51 -13.72 2.89 -9.05
CA THR A 51 -12.57 3.63 -8.55
C THR A 51 -12.04 3.04 -7.26
N GLY A 52 -10.71 2.94 -7.16
CA GLY A 52 -10.06 2.67 -5.88
C GLY A 52 -9.74 3.93 -5.08
N ALA A 53 -10.14 5.11 -5.56
CA ALA A 53 -10.01 6.37 -4.82
C ALA A 53 -11.27 6.57 -3.97
N ILE A 54 -11.16 6.23 -2.69
CA ILE A 54 -12.16 6.50 -1.68
C ILE A 54 -12.05 7.97 -1.27
N PRO A 55 -13.15 8.75 -1.33
CA PRO A 55 -13.17 10.14 -0.91
C PRO A 55 -12.58 10.37 0.49
N HIS A 56 -11.95 11.52 0.66
CA HIS A 56 -11.24 11.86 1.90
C HIS A 56 -12.16 11.77 3.11
N GLU A 57 -13.38 12.28 3.02
CA GLU A 57 -14.39 12.30 4.08
C GLU A 57 -14.77 10.91 4.58
N LEU A 58 -14.72 9.88 3.73
CA LEU A 58 -15.03 8.50 4.10
C LEU A 58 -13.84 7.77 4.72
N CYS A 59 -12.61 8.21 4.39
CA CYS A 59 -11.38 7.50 4.77
C CYS A 59 -10.50 8.31 5.75
N ALA A 60 -10.91 9.51 6.14
CA ALA A 60 -10.10 10.41 6.97
C ALA A 60 -9.70 9.79 8.31
N SER A 61 -10.62 9.04 8.93
CA SER A 61 -10.42 8.37 10.23
C SER A 61 -9.74 7.01 10.13
N VAL A 62 -9.60 6.44 8.92
CA VAL A 62 -9.01 5.11 8.72
C VAL A 62 -7.51 5.25 8.62
N SER A 63 -6.76 4.50 9.42
CA SER A 63 -5.29 4.45 9.43
C SER A 63 -4.77 3.04 9.13
N VAL A 64 -3.50 2.96 8.74
CA VAL A 64 -2.82 1.65 8.67
C VAL A 64 -2.78 1.05 10.08
N LEU A 65 -3.03 -0.26 10.17
CA LEU A 65 -3.28 -1.05 11.39
C LEU A 65 -4.67 -0.93 12.01
N ASP A 66 -5.57 -0.13 11.45
CA ASP A 66 -6.98 -0.16 11.86
C ASP A 66 -7.66 -1.43 11.33
N ILE A 67 -8.66 -1.87 12.08
CA ILE A 67 -9.61 -2.89 11.67
C ILE A 67 -10.84 -2.17 11.16
N VAL A 68 -11.13 -2.33 9.88
CA VAL A 68 -12.26 -1.71 9.22
C VAL A 68 -13.30 -2.77 8.92
N THR A 69 -14.53 -2.53 9.35
CA THR A 69 -15.69 -3.31 8.93
C THR A 69 -16.27 -2.68 7.66
N LEU A 70 -16.51 -3.53 6.67
CA LEU A 70 -17.10 -3.21 5.39
C LEU A 70 -18.40 -4.01 5.22
N ASP A 71 -19.52 -3.31 5.15
CA ASP A 71 -20.84 -3.90 4.94
C ASP A 71 -21.27 -3.82 3.46
N GLY A 72 -22.24 -4.65 3.08
CA GLY A 72 -22.83 -4.57 1.74
C GLY A 72 -21.92 -4.94 0.56
N MET A 73 -20.74 -5.53 0.80
CA MET A 73 -19.75 -5.72 -0.26
C MET A 73 -20.15 -6.77 -1.30
N VAL A 74 -19.72 -6.53 -2.55
CA VAL A 74 -19.80 -7.46 -3.68
C VAL A 74 -18.38 -7.66 -4.26
N HIS A 75 -17.97 -8.91 -4.46
CA HIS A 75 -16.66 -9.20 -5.08
C HIS A 75 -16.69 -8.71 -6.53
N ALA A 76 -15.75 -7.84 -6.89
CA ALA A 76 -15.71 -7.19 -8.20
C ALA A 76 -14.28 -7.25 -8.78
N PRO A 77 -13.73 -8.46 -8.95
CA PRO A 77 -12.34 -8.63 -9.37
C PRO A 77 -12.13 -8.08 -10.77
N THR A 78 -10.93 -7.60 -11.03
CA THR A 78 -10.44 -7.40 -12.39
C THR A 78 -9.27 -8.36 -12.62
N ALA A 79 -8.93 -8.64 -13.88
CA ALA A 79 -7.76 -9.47 -14.21
C ALA A 79 -6.47 -9.00 -13.51
N MET A 80 -6.39 -7.69 -13.26
CA MET A 80 -5.21 -7.05 -12.69
C MET A 80 -5.27 -6.92 -11.17
N GLN A 81 -6.47 -6.90 -10.60
CA GLN A 81 -6.73 -6.55 -9.21
C GLN A 81 -7.85 -7.48 -8.70
N PRO A 82 -7.55 -8.79 -8.54
CA PRO A 82 -8.52 -9.79 -8.08
C PRO A 82 -9.05 -9.52 -6.68
N GLU A 83 -8.33 -8.74 -5.87
CA GLU A 83 -8.69 -8.34 -4.52
C GLU A 83 -9.77 -7.24 -4.45
N ASN A 84 -10.34 -6.80 -5.57
CA ASN A 84 -11.35 -5.73 -5.57
C ASN A 84 -12.70 -6.18 -4.99
N TRP A 85 -13.22 -5.38 -4.06
CA TRP A 85 -14.57 -5.51 -3.52
C TRP A 85 -15.31 -4.19 -3.66
N LEU A 86 -16.41 -4.20 -4.40
CA LEU A 86 -17.29 -3.05 -4.53
C LEU A 86 -17.99 -2.80 -3.19
N VAL A 87 -17.84 -1.59 -2.66
CA VAL A 87 -18.46 -1.16 -1.40
C VAL A 87 -19.46 -0.04 -1.65
N PRO A 88 -20.61 -0.03 -0.97
CA PRO A 88 -21.48 1.14 -0.92
C PRO A 88 -20.76 2.29 -0.20
N ALA A 89 -20.97 3.52 -0.64
CA ALA A 89 -20.18 4.68 -0.20
C ALA A 89 -20.26 5.00 1.31
N HIS A 90 -21.18 4.41 2.08
CA HIS A 90 -21.40 4.77 3.50
C HIS A 90 -21.16 3.62 4.49
N ASP A 91 -20.71 2.45 4.00
CA ASP A 91 -20.73 1.21 4.79
C ASP A 91 -19.33 0.84 5.34
N MET A 92 -18.52 1.85 5.66
CA MET A 92 -17.17 1.67 6.20
C MET A 92 -17.05 2.26 7.60
N SER A 93 -16.65 1.43 8.57
CA SER A 93 -16.44 1.87 9.96
C SER A 93 -15.20 1.25 10.58
N VAL A 94 -14.46 2.03 11.37
CA VAL A 94 -13.32 1.52 12.15
C VAL A 94 -13.88 0.80 13.38
N SER A 95 -13.61 -0.51 13.49
CA SER A 95 -14.09 -1.38 14.59
C SER A 95 -13.00 -1.83 15.55
N GLY A 96 -11.78 -1.34 15.38
CA GLY A 96 -10.65 -1.59 16.27
C GLY A 96 -9.31 -1.29 15.61
N CYS A 97 -8.21 -1.69 16.25
CA CYS A 97 -6.87 -1.57 15.67
C CYS A 97 -5.91 -2.60 16.28
N VAL A 98 -4.84 -2.93 15.54
CA VAL A 98 -3.80 -3.87 15.97
C VAL A 98 -2.71 -3.14 16.74
N GLN A 99 -2.51 -3.55 18.00
CA GLN A 99 -1.52 -2.96 18.89
C GLN A 99 -0.10 -3.51 18.70
N LYS A 100 0.02 -4.76 18.23
CA LYS A 100 1.29 -5.49 18.10
C LYS A 100 1.56 -5.87 16.64
N PRO A 101 1.98 -4.93 15.79
CA PRO A 101 2.21 -5.21 14.36
C PRO A 101 3.43 -6.09 14.10
N VAL A 102 4.26 -6.38 15.10
CA VAL A 102 5.32 -7.40 14.99
C VAL A 102 4.81 -8.74 14.45
N LEU A 103 3.53 -9.08 14.68
CA LEU A 103 2.91 -10.29 14.14
C LEU A 103 2.83 -10.30 12.60
N LEU A 104 2.84 -9.13 11.96
CA LEU A 104 2.80 -8.98 10.50
C LEU A 104 4.07 -9.49 9.82
N GLN A 105 5.19 -9.58 10.55
CA GLN A 105 6.43 -10.16 10.01
C GLN A 105 6.20 -11.59 9.52
N ARG A 106 5.33 -12.37 10.18
CA ARG A 106 5.00 -13.73 9.75
C ARG A 106 4.36 -13.76 8.36
N PHE A 107 3.41 -12.86 8.11
CA PHE A 107 2.73 -12.73 6.82
C PHE A 107 3.64 -12.18 5.72
N ALA A 108 4.63 -11.37 6.11
CA ALA A 108 5.57 -10.74 5.20
C ALA A 108 6.62 -11.70 4.62
N HIS A 109 6.78 -12.88 5.20
CA HIS A 109 7.73 -13.92 4.76
C HIS A 109 7.06 -15.06 3.97
N GLU A 110 5.75 -15.10 3.89
CA GLU A 110 4.99 -16.26 3.35
C GLU A 110 4.76 -16.19 1.83
N HIS A 111 5.05 -15.07 1.20
CA HIS A 111 4.82 -14.86 -0.23
C HIS A 111 6.15 -14.56 -0.93
N GLY A 112 6.52 -15.42 -1.88
CA GLY A 112 7.76 -15.30 -2.65
C GLY A 112 7.89 -13.97 -3.39
N GLY A 113 8.97 -13.84 -4.17
CA GLY A 113 9.41 -12.59 -4.80
C GLY A 113 8.36 -11.61 -5.31
N ILE A 114 8.69 -10.33 -5.23
CA ILE A 114 7.92 -9.21 -5.78
C ILE A 114 7.78 -9.41 -7.29
N TRP A 115 6.71 -8.88 -7.91
CA TRP A 115 6.50 -8.93 -9.35
C TRP A 115 7.78 -8.50 -10.07
N HIS A 116 8.43 -9.45 -10.74
CA HIS A 116 9.66 -9.22 -11.46
C HIS A 116 9.43 -9.54 -12.93
N ASP A 117 9.90 -8.64 -13.79
CA ASP A 117 9.85 -8.81 -15.22
C ASP A 117 11.23 -8.51 -15.81
N ALA A 118 11.94 -9.54 -16.28
CA ALA A 118 13.27 -9.38 -16.84
C ALA A 118 13.28 -8.55 -18.14
N ARG A 119 12.10 -8.27 -18.72
CA ARG A 119 11.94 -7.48 -19.95
C ARG A 119 11.93 -5.98 -19.68
N THR A 120 11.76 -5.54 -18.43
CA THR A 120 11.72 -4.13 -18.07
C THR A 120 13.11 -3.65 -17.62
N LEU A 121 13.39 -2.35 -17.82
CA LEU A 121 14.70 -1.77 -17.52
C LEU A 121 14.84 -1.29 -16.07
N ARG A 122 13.72 -1.14 -15.36
CA ARG A 122 13.66 -0.55 -14.02
C ARG A 122 13.06 -1.52 -13.03
N ASP A 123 13.57 -1.50 -11.80
CA ASP A 123 13.11 -2.35 -10.70
C ASP A 123 11.65 -2.08 -10.29
N ASP A 124 11.12 -0.90 -10.61
CA ASP A 124 9.73 -0.54 -10.33
C ASP A 124 8.78 -0.85 -11.50
N GLN A 125 9.25 -1.39 -12.62
CA GLN A 125 8.45 -1.64 -13.81
C GLN A 125 8.09 -3.11 -14.01
N VAL A 126 6.85 -3.35 -14.43
CA VAL A 126 6.34 -4.67 -14.81
C VAL A 126 5.52 -4.51 -16.09
N ALA A 127 5.83 -5.25 -17.17
CA ALA A 127 5.09 -5.10 -18.43
C ALA A 127 3.60 -5.45 -18.24
N ALA A 128 2.67 -4.82 -18.96
CA ALA A 128 1.23 -4.97 -18.74
C ALA A 128 0.71 -6.42 -18.81
N ASP A 129 1.32 -7.24 -19.66
CA ASP A 129 0.95 -8.64 -19.92
C ASP A 129 1.45 -9.62 -18.86
N THR A 130 2.37 -9.22 -17.97
CA THR A 130 2.89 -10.11 -16.92
C THR A 130 1.75 -10.54 -15.98
N PRO A 131 1.50 -11.84 -15.81
CA PRO A 131 0.45 -12.29 -14.90
C PRO A 131 0.70 -11.80 -13.48
N VAL A 132 -0.33 -11.24 -12.84
CA VAL A 132 -0.27 -10.82 -11.43
C VAL A 132 -0.13 -12.05 -10.50
N GLY A 133 -0.53 -13.22 -10.99
CA GLY A 133 -0.45 -14.51 -10.29
C GLY A 133 -1.52 -14.64 -9.20
N ALA A 134 -1.51 -15.77 -8.49
CA ALA A 134 -2.45 -16.05 -7.40
C ALA A 134 -2.31 -15.08 -6.21
N SER A 135 -1.15 -14.43 -6.08
CA SER A 135 -0.86 -13.49 -4.99
C SER A 135 -1.52 -12.12 -5.14
N GLY A 136 -2.13 -11.81 -6.28
CA GLY A 136 -2.83 -10.53 -6.50
C GLY A 136 -1.89 -9.33 -6.67
N SER A 137 -2.45 -8.12 -6.68
CA SER A 137 -1.73 -6.86 -6.95
C SER A 137 -1.18 -6.17 -5.70
N LEU A 138 -1.28 -6.83 -4.55
CA LEU A 138 -0.81 -6.36 -3.25
C LEU A 138 0.11 -7.40 -2.61
N ARG A 139 1.16 -6.93 -1.94
CA ARG A 139 2.10 -7.77 -1.22
C ARG A 139 2.52 -7.08 0.07
N LEU A 140 2.67 -7.86 1.13
CA LEU A 140 3.35 -7.43 2.34
C LEU A 140 4.73 -8.09 2.34
N ILE A 141 5.79 -7.30 2.52
CA ILE A 141 7.16 -7.80 2.55
C ILE A 141 7.92 -7.28 3.77
N ALA A 142 8.92 -8.02 4.21
CA ALA A 142 9.93 -7.57 5.15
C ALA A 142 11.20 -7.25 4.35
N PRO A 143 11.46 -5.97 4.01
CA PRO A 143 12.68 -5.59 3.32
C PRO A 143 13.89 -5.63 4.26
N ALA A 144 15.08 -5.82 3.68
CA ALA A 144 16.36 -5.48 4.28
C ALA A 144 16.91 -4.20 3.63
N ASP A 145 17.85 -3.54 4.30
CA ASP A 145 18.55 -2.33 3.80
C ASP A 145 17.61 -1.23 3.33
N LEU A 146 16.52 -0.98 4.08
CA LEU A 146 15.50 -0.02 3.69
C LEU A 146 16.02 1.41 3.82
N VAL A 147 16.03 2.13 2.69
CA VAL A 147 16.43 3.54 2.59
C VAL A 147 15.38 4.30 1.79
N PHE A 148 15.08 5.52 2.22
CA PHE A 148 14.20 6.44 1.51
C PHE A 148 15.01 7.56 0.86
N SER A 149 14.77 7.80 -0.42
CA SER A 149 15.29 8.95 -1.15
C SER A 149 14.20 10.02 -1.24
N LEU A 150 14.51 11.22 -0.74
CA LEU A 150 13.64 12.40 -0.72
C LEU A 150 14.08 13.36 -1.83
N GLN A 151 13.15 13.76 -2.69
CA GLN A 151 13.42 14.60 -3.85
C GLN A 151 12.34 15.66 -4.06
N LEU A 152 12.74 16.79 -4.62
CA LEU A 152 11.82 17.79 -5.18
C LEU A 152 11.86 17.69 -6.70
N ASN A 153 10.69 17.48 -7.31
CA ASN A 153 10.53 17.35 -8.74
C ASN A 153 9.74 18.53 -9.28
N GLU A 154 10.20 19.10 -10.39
CA GLU A 154 9.42 20.09 -11.13
C GLU A 154 8.36 19.39 -12.00
N SER A 155 7.17 19.97 -12.07
CA SER A 155 6.09 19.49 -12.92
C SER A 155 5.31 20.68 -13.48
N SER A 156 4.46 20.45 -14.48
CA SER A 156 3.58 21.48 -15.04
C SER A 156 2.66 22.15 -14.01
N THR A 157 2.45 21.52 -12.85
CA THR A 157 1.64 22.07 -11.75
C THR A 157 2.50 22.57 -10.58
N GLY A 158 3.79 22.83 -10.80
CA GLY A 158 4.74 23.30 -9.79
C GLY A 158 5.60 22.20 -9.16
N ILE A 159 6.28 22.54 -8.06
CA ILE A 159 7.22 21.66 -7.35
C ILE A 159 6.45 20.60 -6.55
N LYS A 160 6.76 19.33 -6.80
CA LYS A 160 6.20 18.17 -6.10
C LYS A 160 7.26 17.47 -5.26
N ARG A 161 6.87 17.07 -4.05
CA ARG A 161 7.68 16.20 -3.19
C ARG A 161 7.54 14.76 -3.65
N ARG A 162 8.67 14.07 -3.83
CA ARG A 162 8.71 12.64 -4.15
C ARG A 162 9.47 11.89 -3.06
N ILE A 163 8.87 10.81 -2.57
CA ILE A 163 9.50 9.83 -1.71
C ILE A 163 9.64 8.55 -2.54
N SER A 164 10.82 7.97 -2.55
CA SER A 164 11.05 6.63 -3.12
C SER A 164 11.84 5.77 -2.15
N ALA A 165 11.62 4.47 -2.20
CA ALA A 165 12.32 3.49 -1.39
C ALA A 165 13.32 2.70 -2.23
N ALA A 166 14.41 2.31 -1.60
CA ALA A 166 15.32 1.30 -2.08
C ALA A 166 15.55 0.29 -0.96
N PHE A 167 15.52 -1.00 -1.29
CA PHE A 167 15.61 -2.09 -0.32
C PHE A 167 16.06 -3.38 -0.99
N THR A 168 16.45 -4.35 -0.19
CA THR A 168 16.76 -5.72 -0.60
C THR A 168 15.62 -6.64 -0.16
N HIS A 169 15.18 -7.54 -1.03
CA HIS A 169 14.19 -8.56 -0.69
C HIS A 169 14.51 -9.85 -1.46
N GLU A 170 14.54 -10.98 -0.75
CA GLU A 170 14.95 -12.28 -1.29
C GLU A 170 16.27 -12.25 -2.09
N GLY A 171 17.27 -11.52 -1.56
CA GLY A 171 18.58 -11.38 -2.18
C GLY A 171 18.64 -10.45 -3.39
N ARG A 172 17.52 -9.88 -3.82
CA ARG A 172 17.46 -8.91 -4.92
C ARG A 172 17.35 -7.48 -4.40
N ARG A 173 18.11 -6.56 -4.99
CA ARG A 173 17.97 -5.11 -4.76
C ARG A 173 16.85 -4.54 -5.62
N TYR A 174 16.02 -3.71 -5.00
CA TYR A 174 15.01 -2.88 -5.64
C TYR A 174 15.34 -1.42 -5.38
N SER A 175 15.26 -0.58 -6.41
CA SER A 175 15.61 0.84 -6.32
C SER A 175 14.55 1.73 -6.97
N GLY A 176 14.37 2.93 -6.42
CA GLY A 176 13.50 3.95 -7.00
C GLY A 176 12.00 3.70 -6.86
N ILE A 177 11.57 2.74 -6.02
CA ILE A 177 10.16 2.39 -5.83
C ILE A 177 9.40 3.59 -5.24
N PRO A 178 8.46 4.23 -5.95
CA PRO A 178 7.72 5.37 -5.41
C PRO A 178 6.90 4.99 -4.19
N VAL A 179 6.91 5.81 -3.13
CA VAL A 179 6.10 5.60 -1.94
C VAL A 179 4.99 6.64 -1.89
N THR A 180 3.74 6.19 -1.85
CA THR A 180 2.53 7.03 -1.95
C THR A 180 1.74 7.12 -0.65
N GLU A 181 2.30 6.59 0.45
CA GLU A 181 1.71 6.66 1.78
C GLU A 181 1.74 8.09 2.36
N PRO A 182 0.60 8.62 2.86
CA PRO A 182 0.54 9.94 3.49
C PRO A 182 1.41 10.09 4.74
N ALA A 183 1.54 9.03 5.55
CA ALA A 183 2.24 9.07 6.83
C ALA A 183 3.72 9.45 6.66
N LEU A 184 4.42 8.86 5.69
CA LEU A 184 5.82 9.21 5.43
C LEU A 184 6.01 10.67 5.00
N THR A 185 5.04 11.26 4.30
CA THR A 185 5.12 12.69 3.94
C THR A 185 5.15 13.57 5.19
N ARG A 186 4.44 13.16 6.26
CA ARG A 186 4.47 13.85 7.56
C ARG A 186 5.79 13.62 8.29
N VAL A 187 6.28 12.37 8.32
CA VAL A 187 7.58 12.00 8.91
C VAL A 187 8.73 12.82 8.31
N PHE A 188 8.76 12.93 6.98
CA PHE A 188 9.83 13.59 6.25
C PHE A 188 9.56 15.07 5.91
N LYS A 189 8.48 15.68 6.44
CA LYS A 189 8.00 17.01 6.02
C LYS A 189 9.09 18.08 5.94
N ASN A 190 10.01 18.09 6.91
CA ASN A 190 11.09 19.08 7.05
C ASN A 190 12.47 18.50 6.68
N GLN A 191 12.51 17.39 5.95
CA GLN A 191 13.73 16.66 5.61
C GLN A 191 14.01 16.62 4.11
N PHE A 192 13.11 17.17 3.28
CA PHE A 192 13.31 17.30 1.85
C PHE A 192 14.45 18.28 1.54
N PRO A 193 15.17 18.10 0.41
CA PRO A 193 16.16 19.08 -0.05
C PRO A 193 15.51 20.44 -0.32
N HIS A 194 16.33 21.50 -0.29
CA HIS A 194 15.87 22.86 -0.59
C HIS A 194 15.78 23.17 -2.09
N ALA A 195 16.49 22.40 -2.94
CA ALA A 195 16.58 22.64 -4.37
C ALA A 195 16.12 21.41 -5.18
N VAL A 196 15.51 21.68 -6.35
CA VAL A 196 15.13 20.67 -7.34
C VAL A 196 16.39 19.98 -7.88
N GLY A 197 16.30 18.68 -8.17
CA GLY A 197 17.41 17.89 -8.69
C GLY A 197 18.36 17.33 -7.61
N HIS A 198 18.22 17.76 -6.35
CA HIS A 198 18.95 17.17 -5.24
C HIS A 198 18.19 15.98 -4.64
N VAL A 199 18.95 14.98 -4.19
CA VAL A 199 18.43 13.78 -3.52
C VAL A 199 19.00 13.73 -2.11
N VAL A 200 18.14 13.48 -1.14
CA VAL A 200 18.52 13.31 0.26
C VAL A 200 18.09 11.93 0.73
N GLU A 201 19.04 11.12 1.18
CA GLU A 201 18.74 9.79 1.71
C GLU A 201 18.44 9.84 3.21
N ARG A 202 17.46 9.04 3.63
CA ARG A 202 17.04 8.88 5.02
C ARG A 202 16.75 7.43 5.33
N ARG A 203 17.10 7.03 6.56
CA ARG A 203 16.68 5.78 7.17
C ARG A 203 15.71 6.09 8.30
N LEU A 204 14.81 5.16 8.58
CA LEU A 204 13.96 5.23 9.76
C LEU A 204 14.69 4.63 10.97
N ASN A 205 14.21 4.95 12.17
CA ASN A 205 14.98 4.75 13.42
C ASN A 205 15.12 3.29 13.87
N HIS A 206 14.34 2.35 13.32
CA HIS A 206 14.31 0.96 13.78
C HIS A 206 15.05 -0.02 12.88
N GLY A 207 15.99 0.46 12.05
CA GLY A 207 16.76 -0.37 11.13
C GLY A 207 15.85 -1.01 10.09
N ASP A 208 15.93 -2.33 9.93
CA ASP A 208 15.10 -3.09 8.98
C ASP A 208 13.85 -3.71 9.61
N ARG A 209 13.47 -3.27 10.82
CA ARG A 209 12.27 -3.78 11.52
C ARG A 209 11.00 -3.08 11.02
N TYR A 210 10.79 -3.16 9.71
CA TYR A 210 9.63 -2.61 9.02
C TYR A 210 9.01 -3.68 8.11
N CYS A 211 7.71 -3.56 7.87
CA CYS A 211 7.07 -4.20 6.72
C CYS A 211 6.73 -3.12 5.69
N LEU A 212 6.81 -3.48 4.41
CA LEU A 212 6.30 -2.65 3.32
C LEU A 212 5.11 -3.33 2.68
N THR A 213 4.02 -2.59 2.53
CA THR A 213 2.95 -3.02 1.63
C THR A 213 3.23 -2.44 0.26
N LEU A 214 3.47 -3.33 -0.71
CA LEU A 214 3.65 -2.99 -2.11
C LEU A 214 2.34 -3.18 -2.86
N SER A 215 2.11 -2.34 -3.86
CA SER A 215 0.98 -2.43 -4.77
C SER A 215 1.42 -2.30 -6.22
N LEU A 216 0.68 -2.91 -7.13
CA LEU A 216 0.87 -2.76 -8.56
C LEU A 216 -0.14 -1.78 -9.13
N SER A 217 0.35 -0.77 -9.86
CA SER A 217 -0.51 0.21 -10.51
C SER A 217 -1.37 -0.41 -11.62
N PRO A 218 -2.45 0.27 -12.05
CA PRO A 218 -3.03 0.02 -13.38
C PRO A 218 -1.98 0.15 -14.49
N VAL A 219 -2.33 -0.29 -15.70
CA VAL A 219 -1.48 -0.10 -16.89
C VAL A 219 -1.42 1.38 -17.25
N TRP A 220 -0.21 1.90 -17.42
CA TRP A 220 0.07 3.26 -17.87
C TRP A 220 0.13 3.33 -19.40
N LYS A 221 0.17 4.54 -19.94
CA LYS A 221 0.18 4.79 -21.40
C LYS A 221 1.38 4.18 -22.12
N ASP A 222 2.47 3.92 -21.41
CA ASP A 222 3.68 3.27 -21.91
C ASP A 222 3.60 1.74 -21.95
N GLY A 223 2.43 1.16 -21.62
CA GLY A 223 2.24 -0.28 -21.59
C GLY A 223 2.86 -0.96 -20.36
N ASN A 224 3.34 -0.21 -19.38
CA ASN A 224 3.90 -0.74 -18.15
C ASN A 224 2.95 -0.55 -16.96
N ARG A 225 3.23 -1.32 -15.91
CA ARG A 225 2.72 -1.12 -14.57
C ARG A 225 3.89 -0.80 -13.66
N TYR A 226 3.56 -0.17 -12.55
CA TYR A 226 4.55 0.32 -11.61
C TYR A 226 4.30 -0.27 -10.22
N ILE A 227 5.38 -0.70 -9.58
CA ILE A 227 5.40 -1.10 -8.17
C ILE A 227 5.42 0.17 -7.33
N LEU A 228 4.52 0.26 -6.36
CA LEU A 228 4.39 1.40 -5.46
C LEU A 228 4.42 0.92 -4.01
N GLY A 229 5.16 1.62 -3.14
CA GLY A 229 5.04 1.48 -1.70
C GLY A 229 3.76 2.15 -1.21
N ALA A 230 2.78 1.33 -0.80
CA ALA A 230 1.46 1.80 -0.36
C ALA A 230 1.37 1.99 1.16
N ALA A 231 2.27 1.38 1.94
CA ALA A 231 2.47 1.68 3.36
C ALA A 231 3.85 1.21 3.86
N VAL A 232 4.32 1.89 4.90
CA VAL A 232 5.47 1.48 5.73
C VAL A 232 4.96 1.24 7.15
N ILE A 233 5.14 0.01 7.61
CA ILE A 233 4.61 -0.44 8.90
C ILE A 233 5.79 -0.70 9.82
N ASP A 234 5.87 0.09 10.89
CA ASP A 234 6.87 -0.11 11.93
C ASP A 234 6.49 -1.28 12.85
N TYR A 235 7.46 -2.08 13.30
CA TYR A 235 7.22 -3.20 14.21
C TYR A 235 6.56 -2.81 15.54
N THR A 236 6.72 -1.54 15.98
CA THR A 236 6.02 -1.00 17.16
C THR A 236 4.65 -0.42 16.84
N GLY A 237 4.38 -0.12 15.56
CA GLY A 237 3.24 0.64 15.09
C GLY A 237 3.26 2.13 15.44
N TYR A 238 4.35 2.65 16.03
CA TYR A 238 4.47 4.06 16.39
C TYR A 238 4.29 4.97 15.17
N LEU A 239 4.98 4.66 14.06
CA LEU A 239 4.88 5.43 12.82
C LEU A 239 3.42 5.57 12.39
N ASN A 240 2.69 4.45 12.32
CA ASN A 240 1.33 4.42 11.81
C ASN A 240 0.33 5.10 12.77
N ARG A 241 0.50 4.96 14.10
CA ARG A 241 -0.37 5.62 15.09
C ARG A 241 -0.11 7.12 15.23
N THR A 242 1.13 7.56 15.05
CA THR A 242 1.51 8.97 15.23
C THR A 242 1.33 9.79 13.96
N TYR A 243 1.51 9.17 12.79
CA TYR A 243 1.52 9.89 11.51
C TYR A 243 0.45 9.41 10.51
N GLY A 244 -0.38 8.41 10.83
CA GLY A 244 -1.41 7.80 9.96
C GLY A 244 -2.62 8.67 9.59
#